data_AF-A0A2U3LGW8-F1
#
_entry.id   AF-A0A2U3LGW8-F1
#
_cell.length_a   1.000
_cell.length_b   1.000
_cell.length_c   1.000
_cell.angle_alpha   90.00
_cell.angle_beta   90.00
_cell.angle_gamma   90.00
#
_symmetry.space_group_name_H-M   'P 1'
#
loop_
_entity.id
_entity.type
_entity.pdbx_description
1 polymer ?
#
loop_
_entity_poly.entity_id
_entity_poly.type
_entity_poly.pdbx_seq_one_letter_code
_entity_poly.pdbx_strand_id
1 'polypeptide(L)'
;MNTRDDDLTEQEGVRKMGNLGKNVFCQNKRKESVLLDRRGTFSISQDLLQSNPEGVVEVLRDVLVVAVENDFMTRSMIYRGYSNRFDLLGLAESTPTYNVQVQESNDAITVTWRREKEYSERDVKSMLEEINKKMSFQTNYIISTATIMNSDTLVLKLGALLRCDDIERLRNDLQSQCPNLKVMILPYAVDIANDTQ
;
A
#
# COMPACT_ATOMS: atom_id res chain seq x y z
N MET A 1 34.02 72.83 52.40
CA MET A 1 33.16 74.00 52.11
C MET A 1 32.14 73.51 51.10
N ASN A 2 30.93 73.08 51.52
CA ASN A 2 29.69 73.87 51.59
C ASN A 2 29.47 74.66 50.29
N THR A 3 28.42 74.46 49.49
CA THR A 3 26.96 74.33 49.75
C THR A 3 26.30 73.57 48.55
N ARG A 4 25.20 72.77 48.62
CA ARG A 4 23.77 73.06 48.95
C ARG A 4 23.21 74.27 48.18
N ASP A 5 22.05 74.33 47.55
CA ASP A 5 20.80 73.55 47.48
C ASP A 5 20.05 73.97 46.17
N ASP A 6 18.81 73.45 46.02
CA ASP A 6 17.68 73.91 45.17
C ASP A 6 17.56 73.22 43.79
N ASP A 7 16.68 72.23 43.55
CA ASP A 7 15.25 72.02 43.85
C ASP A 7 14.30 72.67 42.83
N LEU A 8 13.23 71.92 42.55
CA LEU A 8 11.98 72.25 41.83
C LEU A 8 11.77 71.80 40.37
N THR A 9 10.72 70.98 40.29
CA THR A 9 9.54 71.01 39.40
C THR A 9 9.48 70.10 38.18
N GLU A 10 8.72 69.02 38.39
CA GLU A 10 7.86 68.34 37.42
C GLU A 10 7.11 69.33 36.53
N GLN A 11 7.16 69.12 35.21
CA GLN A 11 6.02 69.39 34.35
C GLN A 11 5.85 68.27 33.33
N GLU A 12 4.64 67.71 33.38
CA GLU A 12 4.08 66.72 32.48
C GLU A 12 4.10 67.21 31.03
N GLY A 13 4.67 66.38 30.16
CA GLY A 13 4.60 66.53 28.72
C GLY A 13 4.11 65.23 28.09
N VAL A 14 2.82 64.92 28.25
CA VAL A 14 2.13 63.83 27.56
C VAL A 14 2.18 64.09 26.05
N ARG A 15 3.19 63.52 25.36
CA ARG A 15 3.17 63.37 23.91
C ARG A 15 2.97 61.89 23.58
N LYS A 16 1.69 61.55 23.35
CA LYS A 16 1.29 60.39 22.55
C LYS A 16 1.95 60.50 21.18
N MET A 17 3.08 59.83 20.99
CA MET A 17 3.60 59.56 19.65
C MET A 17 3.06 58.22 19.19
N GLY A 18 2.32 58.32 18.09
CA GLY A 18 1.59 57.23 17.48
C GLY A 18 2.50 56.09 17.04
N ASN A 19 2.00 54.91 17.33
CA ASN A 19 2.07 53.70 16.52
C ASN A 19 2.31 54.00 15.02
N LEU A 20 3.56 53.92 14.56
CA LEU A 20 3.93 53.76 13.15
C LEU A 20 5.35 53.20 13.01
N GLY A 21 5.73 52.33 13.93
CA GLY A 21 6.78 51.34 13.70
C GLY A 21 6.15 50.09 13.10
N LYS A 22 5.58 50.20 11.89
CA LYS A 22 5.42 49.02 11.03
C LYS A 22 6.83 48.56 10.73
N ASN A 23 7.37 47.74 11.62
CA ASN A 23 8.52 46.91 11.30
C ASN A 23 8.10 46.17 10.03
N VAL A 24 8.72 46.61 8.94
CA VAL A 24 8.75 46.00 7.64
C VAL A 24 9.24 44.58 7.90
N PHE A 25 8.26 43.73 8.22
CA PHE A 25 8.43 42.32 8.47
C PHE A 25 9.06 41.79 7.20
N CYS A 26 10.32 41.38 7.30
CA CYS A 26 11.14 40.98 6.17
C CYS A 26 10.35 40.02 5.26
N GLN A 27 9.75 40.56 4.20
CA GLN A 27 9.18 39.78 3.10
C GLN A 27 10.32 39.34 2.18
N ASN A 28 11.33 38.71 2.78
CA ASN A 28 12.25 37.83 2.10
C ASN A 28 11.99 36.42 2.66
N LYS A 29 10.73 35.97 2.57
CA LYS A 29 10.42 34.53 2.55
C LYS A 29 10.98 34.00 1.24
N ARG A 30 12.25 33.64 1.30
CA ARG A 30 13.01 32.95 0.27
C ARG A 30 12.15 31.82 -0.28
N LYS A 31 12.13 31.67 -1.61
CA LYS A 31 11.57 30.51 -2.34
C LYS A 31 12.27 29.17 -1.98
N GLU A 32 12.94 29.08 -0.84
CA GLU A 32 13.77 27.96 -0.38
C GLU A 32 12.98 26.85 0.35
N SER A 33 11.68 27.02 0.66
CA SER A 33 10.97 26.06 1.54
C SER A 33 10.17 24.96 0.84
N VAL A 34 9.90 25.06 -0.47
CA VAL A 34 8.93 24.16 -1.12
C VAL A 34 9.43 22.71 -1.23
N LEU A 35 10.75 22.51 -1.32
CA LEU A 35 11.31 21.15 -1.45
C LEU A 35 11.22 20.37 -0.13
N LEU A 36 11.39 21.05 1.02
CA LEU A 36 11.31 20.42 2.33
C LEU A 36 9.88 19.98 2.70
N ASP A 37 8.88 20.57 2.05
CA ASP A 37 7.48 20.16 2.22
C ASP A 37 7.12 18.92 1.37
N ARG A 38 8.03 18.45 0.51
CA ARG A 38 7.85 17.28 -0.38
C ARG A 38 8.71 16.11 0.07
N ARG A 39 8.34 15.50 1.19
CA ARG A 39 9.02 14.30 1.74
C ARG A 39 8.35 13.02 1.23
N GLY A 40 9.14 11.98 1.01
CA GLY A 40 8.66 10.67 0.59
C GLY A 40 9.62 9.54 0.92
N THR A 41 9.10 8.32 0.90
CA THR A 41 9.90 7.08 1.01
C THR A 41 9.72 6.21 -0.22
N PHE A 42 10.76 5.49 -0.64
CA PHE A 42 10.68 4.52 -1.73
C PHE A 42 11.69 3.40 -1.52
N SER A 43 11.44 2.24 -2.10
CA SER A 43 12.33 1.08 -2.01
C SER A 43 12.96 0.75 -3.35
N ILE A 44 14.22 0.34 -3.33
CA ILE A 44 14.94 -0.21 -4.48
C ILE A 44 15.41 -1.61 -4.10
N SER A 45 15.05 -2.62 -4.90
CA SER A 45 15.50 -3.98 -4.67
C SER A 45 17.00 -4.12 -4.93
N GLN A 46 17.64 -5.03 -4.18
CA GLN A 46 19.05 -5.37 -4.41
C GLN A 46 19.28 -5.92 -5.81
N ASP A 47 18.32 -6.66 -6.37
CA ASP A 47 18.38 -7.19 -7.73
C ASP A 47 18.43 -6.07 -8.77
N LEU A 48 17.65 -5.00 -8.59
CA LEU A 48 17.67 -3.85 -9.50
C LEU A 48 19.01 -3.10 -9.42
N LEU A 49 19.58 -2.95 -8.22
CA LEU A 49 20.90 -2.35 -8.01
C LEU A 49 22.01 -3.09 -8.76
N GLN A 50 21.90 -4.42 -8.87
CA GLN A 50 22.90 -5.26 -9.56
C GLN A 50 22.65 -5.33 -11.06
N SER A 51 21.38 -5.43 -11.48
CA SER A 51 21.02 -5.65 -12.88
C SER A 51 20.95 -4.36 -13.71
N ASN A 52 20.54 -3.23 -13.11
CA ASN A 52 20.45 -1.94 -13.80
C ASN A 52 20.89 -0.78 -12.89
N PRO A 53 22.21 -0.64 -12.63
CA PRO A 53 22.74 0.42 -11.77
C PRO A 53 22.52 1.83 -12.35
N GLU A 54 22.55 1.98 -13.67
CA GLU A 54 22.32 3.28 -14.34
C GLU A 54 20.89 3.77 -14.12
N GLY A 55 19.92 2.86 -14.20
CA GLY A 55 18.53 3.12 -13.85
C GLY A 55 18.37 3.62 -12.43
N VAL A 56 19.09 3.03 -11.48
CA VAL A 56 19.09 3.48 -10.08
C VAL A 56 19.69 4.87 -9.92
N VAL A 57 20.78 5.19 -10.64
CA VAL A 57 21.36 6.53 -10.61
C VAL A 57 20.36 7.58 -11.11
N GLU A 58 19.62 7.30 -12.17
CA GLU A 58 18.58 8.21 -12.67
C GLU A 58 17.42 8.37 -11.68
N VAL A 59 17.05 7.32 -10.94
CA VAL A 59 16.08 7.45 -9.84
C VAL A 59 16.59 8.40 -8.76
N LEU A 60 17.84 8.21 -8.33
CA LEU A 60 18.42 8.98 -7.22
C LEU A 60 18.76 10.42 -7.60
N ARG A 61 18.97 10.71 -8.89
CA ARG A 61 19.27 12.06 -9.40
C ARG A 61 18.21 13.10 -9.03
N ASP A 62 16.94 12.70 -9.02
CA ASP A 62 15.81 13.58 -8.73
C ASP A 62 15.48 13.68 -7.23
N VAL A 63 16.26 13.03 -6.35
CA VAL A 63 15.94 12.91 -4.92
C VAL A 63 17.11 13.36 -4.03
N LEU A 64 16.82 14.29 -3.11
CA LEU A 64 17.70 14.58 -2.00
C LEU A 64 17.51 13.52 -0.90
N VAL A 65 18.37 12.52 -0.89
CA VAL A 65 18.34 11.43 0.10
C VAL A 65 18.85 11.93 1.46
N VAL A 66 18.10 11.65 2.52
CA VAL A 66 18.47 12.00 3.91
C VAL A 66 18.69 10.79 4.81
N ALA A 67 18.08 9.66 4.48
CA ALA A 67 18.31 8.41 5.20
C ALA A 67 18.15 7.23 4.25
N VAL A 68 18.90 6.16 4.53
CA VAL A 68 18.82 4.89 3.82
C VAL A 68 18.82 3.78 4.86
N GLU A 69 17.86 2.89 4.76
CA GLU A 69 17.67 1.75 5.66
C GLU A 69 17.72 0.46 4.84
N ASN A 70 18.44 -0.55 5.33
CA ASN A 70 18.46 -1.86 4.69
C ASN A 70 17.33 -2.72 5.25
N ASP A 71 16.43 -3.16 4.38
CA ASP A 71 15.42 -4.16 4.70
C ASP A 71 15.90 -5.55 4.27
N PHE A 72 16.44 -6.27 5.24
CA PHE A 72 16.96 -7.63 5.06
C PHE A 72 15.87 -8.63 4.66
N MET A 73 14.61 -8.41 5.06
CA MET A 73 13.51 -9.35 4.79
C MET A 73 13.12 -9.30 3.33
N THR A 74 13.04 -8.10 2.75
CA THR A 74 12.65 -7.89 1.34
C THR A 74 13.84 -7.74 0.40
N ARG A 75 15.09 -7.84 0.92
CA ARG A 75 16.33 -7.61 0.16
C ARG A 75 16.28 -6.28 -0.61
N SER A 76 15.83 -5.24 0.07
CA SER A 76 15.62 -3.93 -0.53
C SER A 76 16.23 -2.83 0.33
N MET A 77 16.65 -1.76 -0.32
CA MET A 77 17.11 -0.53 0.35
C MET A 77 15.96 0.46 0.34
N ILE A 78 15.56 0.91 1.53
CA ILE A 78 14.51 1.91 1.74
C ILE A 78 15.17 3.27 1.83
N TYR A 79 14.84 4.15 0.90
CA TYR A 79 15.32 5.52 0.83
C TYR A 79 14.28 6.47 1.38
N ARG A 80 14.72 7.44 2.17
CA ARG A 80 13.92 8.57 2.63
C ARG A 80 14.54 9.85 2.10
N GLY A 81 13.74 10.71 1.50
CA GLY A 81 14.26 11.91 0.86
C GLY A 81 13.21 12.93 0.49
N TYR A 82 13.69 13.98 -0.17
CA TYR A 82 12.89 15.08 -0.69
C TYR A 82 13.01 15.14 -2.21
N SER A 83 11.89 15.33 -2.90
CA SER A 83 11.88 15.40 -4.37
C SER A 83 10.73 16.23 -4.89
N ASN A 84 10.93 16.90 -6.03
CA ASN A 84 9.86 17.55 -6.78
C ASN A 84 8.85 16.54 -7.37
N ARG A 85 9.20 15.25 -7.39
CA ARG A 85 8.32 14.14 -7.80
C ARG A 85 7.32 13.73 -6.71
N PHE A 86 7.54 14.15 -5.46
CA PHE A 86 6.66 13.84 -4.33
C PHE A 86 5.61 14.93 -4.14
N ASP A 87 4.50 14.56 -3.51
CA ASP A 87 3.40 15.46 -3.21
C ASP A 87 3.81 16.47 -2.15
N LEU A 88 3.17 17.64 -2.16
CA LEU A 88 3.28 18.59 -1.06
C LEU A 88 2.48 18.04 0.12
N LEU A 89 3.14 17.90 1.26
CA LEU A 89 2.51 17.42 2.48
C LEU A 89 2.23 18.56 3.45
N GLY A 90 1.10 18.48 4.14
CA GLY A 90 0.86 19.27 5.34
C GLY A 90 1.85 18.97 6.46
N LEU A 91 1.94 19.90 7.42
CA LEU A 91 2.83 19.81 8.58
C LEU A 91 2.61 18.56 9.45
N ALA A 92 1.40 17.98 9.43
CA ALA A 92 1.00 16.83 10.25
C ALA A 92 0.73 15.54 9.44
N GLU A 93 0.99 15.54 8.13
CA GLU A 93 0.77 14.36 7.30
C GLU A 93 1.90 13.33 7.48
N SER A 94 1.56 12.04 7.43
CA SER A 94 2.54 10.96 7.35
C SER A 94 3.36 11.07 6.07
N THR A 95 4.61 10.63 6.12
CA THR A 95 5.43 10.53 4.91
C THR A 95 4.91 9.37 4.04
N PRO A 96 4.46 9.64 2.80
CA PRO A 96 3.92 8.60 1.93
C PRO A 96 5.03 7.79 1.28
N THR A 97 4.67 6.55 0.93
CA THR A 97 5.52 5.65 0.14
C THR A 97 5.24 5.80 -1.35
N TYR A 98 6.29 5.73 -2.15
CA TYR A 98 6.24 5.78 -3.60
C TYR A 98 6.83 4.50 -4.20
N ASN A 99 6.14 3.98 -5.20
CA ASN A 99 6.65 2.96 -6.10
C ASN A 99 7.37 3.64 -7.27
N VAL A 100 8.55 3.13 -7.61
CA VAL A 100 9.37 3.64 -8.70
C VAL A 100 9.52 2.56 -9.76
N GLN A 101 9.15 2.90 -10.98
CA GLN A 101 9.31 2.02 -12.13
C GLN A 101 10.37 2.60 -13.07
N VAL A 102 11.41 1.81 -13.33
CA VAL A 102 12.45 2.12 -14.30
C VAL A 102 12.17 1.31 -15.57
N GLN A 103 12.09 2.00 -16.71
CA GLN A 103 11.96 1.38 -18.02
C GLN A 103 13.09 1.84 -18.92
N GLU A 104 13.73 0.91 -19.60
CA GLU A 104 14.80 1.18 -20.56
C GLU A 104 14.30 0.88 -21.96
N SER A 105 14.38 1.85 -22.87
CA SER A 105 13.98 1.69 -24.27
C SER A 105 14.86 2.54 -25.17
N ASN A 106 15.45 1.92 -26.19
CA ASN A 106 16.25 2.60 -27.23
C ASN A 106 17.28 3.59 -26.64
N ASP A 107 18.13 3.11 -25.71
CA ASP A 107 19.16 3.90 -25.01
C ASP A 107 18.64 5.05 -24.11
N ALA A 108 17.34 5.08 -23.82
CA ALA A 108 16.75 6.03 -22.89
C ALA A 108 16.20 5.33 -21.64
N ILE A 109 16.59 5.84 -20.47
CA ILE A 109 16.05 5.42 -19.18
C ILE A 109 14.89 6.36 -18.81
N THR A 110 13.71 5.78 -18.58
CA THR A 110 12.52 6.51 -18.12
C THR A 110 12.17 6.07 -16.71
N VAL A 111 12.04 7.04 -15.80
CA VAL A 111 11.65 6.81 -14.40
C VAL A 111 10.23 7.32 -14.17
N THR A 112 9.35 6.43 -13.73
CA THR A 112 7.96 6.77 -13.38
C THR A 112 7.74 6.61 -11.87
N TRP A 113 7.24 7.66 -11.24
CA TRP A 113 6.91 7.70 -9.81
C TRP A 113 5.41 7.54 -9.62
N ARG A 114 4.98 6.67 -8.71
CA ARG A 114 3.58 6.50 -8.33
C ARG A 114 3.47 6.43 -6.81
N ARG A 115 2.59 7.23 -6.23
CA ARG A 115 2.26 7.11 -4.80
C ARG A 115 1.60 5.77 -4.54
N GLU A 116 2.11 5.04 -3.57
CA GLU A 116 1.48 3.80 -3.12
C GLU A 116 0.19 4.14 -2.38
N LYS A 117 -0.88 3.40 -2.69
CA LYS A 117 -2.17 3.64 -2.04
C LYS A 117 -2.09 3.13 -0.61
N GLU A 118 -2.37 4.01 0.35
CA GLU A 118 -2.61 3.60 1.72
C GLU A 118 -3.98 2.89 1.75
N TYR A 119 -3.96 1.59 2.02
CA TYR A 119 -5.18 0.82 2.21
C TYR A 119 -5.56 0.84 3.68
N SER A 120 -6.79 1.24 3.99
CA SER A 120 -7.31 1.10 5.34
C SER A 120 -7.62 -0.38 5.65
N GLU A 121 -7.70 -0.73 6.93
CA GLU A 121 -8.14 -2.07 7.37
C GLU A 121 -9.49 -2.46 6.75
N ARG A 122 -10.39 -1.46 6.57
CA ARG A 122 -11.67 -1.64 5.88
C ARG A 122 -11.49 -2.02 4.41
N ASP A 123 -10.56 -1.38 3.71
CA ASP A 123 -10.28 -1.66 2.29
C ASP A 123 -9.72 -3.07 2.12
N VAL A 124 -8.78 -3.46 2.99
CA VAL A 124 -8.20 -4.81 2.99
C VAL A 124 -9.29 -5.84 3.27
N LYS A 125 -10.15 -5.62 4.25
CA LYS A 125 -11.26 -6.52 4.57
C LYS A 125 -12.24 -6.66 3.40
N SER A 126 -12.60 -5.55 2.74
CA SER A 126 -13.46 -5.57 1.57
C SER A 126 -12.84 -6.35 0.40
N MET A 127 -11.53 -6.20 0.18
CA MET A 127 -10.82 -6.97 -0.85
C MET A 127 -10.77 -8.46 -0.51
N LEU A 128 -10.52 -8.82 0.75
CA LEU A 128 -10.54 -10.21 1.19
C LEU A 128 -11.92 -10.84 1.06
N GLU A 129 -12.99 -10.11 1.38
CA GLU A 129 -14.38 -10.56 1.17
C GLU A 129 -14.68 -10.76 -0.32
N GLU A 130 -14.22 -9.85 -1.18
CA GLU A 130 -14.40 -9.98 -2.63
C GLU A 130 -13.60 -11.15 -3.22
N ILE A 131 -12.37 -11.37 -2.75
CA ILE A 131 -11.54 -12.51 -3.13
C ILE A 131 -12.20 -13.82 -2.67
N ASN A 132 -12.66 -13.90 -1.43
CA ASN A 132 -13.37 -15.08 -0.92
C ASN A 132 -14.65 -15.35 -1.71
N LYS A 133 -15.39 -14.29 -2.06
CA LYS A 133 -16.56 -14.39 -2.92
C LYS A 133 -16.18 -14.93 -4.29
N LYS A 134 -15.14 -14.39 -4.94
CA LYS A 134 -14.66 -14.87 -6.25
C LYS A 134 -14.11 -16.30 -6.21
N MET A 135 -13.36 -16.66 -5.18
CA MET A 135 -12.86 -18.04 -4.98
C MET A 135 -14.02 -19.02 -4.76
N SER A 136 -15.09 -18.61 -4.06
CA SER A 136 -16.27 -19.46 -3.90
C SER A 136 -17.01 -19.75 -5.22
N PHE A 137 -16.81 -18.93 -6.26
CA PHE A 137 -17.38 -19.16 -7.59
C PHE A 137 -16.48 -19.99 -8.53
N GLN A 138 -15.21 -20.23 -8.17
CA GLN A 138 -14.23 -20.95 -9.01
C GLN A 138 -13.87 -22.35 -8.48
N THR A 139 -14.68 -22.93 -7.58
CA THR A 139 -14.51 -24.33 -7.18
C THR A 139 -14.79 -25.23 -8.38
N ASN A 140 -13.74 -25.54 -9.16
CA ASN A 140 -13.76 -26.58 -10.17
C ASN A 140 -14.03 -27.91 -9.44
N TYR A 141 -15.19 -28.51 -9.70
CA TYR A 141 -15.55 -29.83 -9.22
C TYR A 141 -14.54 -30.83 -9.77
N ILE A 142 -13.66 -31.37 -8.93
CA ILE A 142 -12.86 -32.53 -9.30
C ILE A 142 -13.72 -33.77 -9.05
N ILE A 143 -14.42 -34.22 -10.09
CA ILE A 143 -15.01 -35.56 -10.09
C ILE A 143 -13.84 -36.53 -10.20
N SER A 144 -13.46 -37.14 -9.08
CA SER A 144 -12.34 -38.07 -9.04
C SER A 144 -12.66 -39.36 -9.80
N THR A 145 -13.87 -39.90 -9.63
CA THR A 145 -14.34 -41.07 -10.40
C THR A 145 -15.86 -41.10 -10.53
N ALA A 146 -16.35 -41.45 -11.72
CA ALA A 146 -17.75 -41.77 -11.97
C ALA A 146 -17.89 -43.26 -12.30
N THR A 147 -18.83 -43.96 -11.66
CA THR A 147 -19.06 -45.39 -11.88
C THR A 147 -20.55 -45.65 -12.04
N ILE A 148 -20.92 -46.33 -13.13
CA ILE A 148 -22.29 -46.80 -13.35
C ILE A 148 -22.39 -48.17 -12.68
N MET A 149 -23.23 -48.27 -11.65
CA MET A 149 -23.41 -49.54 -10.93
C MET A 149 -24.42 -50.46 -11.63
N ASN A 150 -25.50 -49.90 -12.18
CA ASN A 150 -26.58 -50.58 -12.91
C ASN A 150 -27.15 -49.60 -13.98
N SER A 151 -28.08 -50.04 -14.84
CA SER A 151 -28.67 -49.22 -15.91
C SER A 151 -29.24 -47.88 -15.44
N ASP A 152 -29.64 -47.81 -14.16
CA ASP A 152 -30.38 -46.67 -13.61
C ASP A 152 -29.65 -46.01 -12.42
N THR A 153 -28.39 -46.36 -12.14
CA THR A 153 -27.66 -45.82 -10.97
C THR A 153 -26.25 -45.35 -11.32
N LEU A 154 -26.02 -44.05 -11.10
CA LEU A 154 -24.71 -43.41 -11.24
C LEU A 154 -24.15 -43.09 -9.85
N VAL A 155 -22.94 -43.58 -9.58
CA VAL A 155 -22.18 -43.25 -8.38
C VAL A 155 -21.05 -42.29 -8.72
N LEU A 156 -21.04 -41.13 -8.08
CA LEU A 156 -19.97 -40.14 -8.19
C LEU A 156 -19.17 -40.13 -6.89
N LYS A 157 -17.85 -40.36 -7.00
CA LYS A 157 -16.91 -40.10 -5.91
C LYS A 157 -16.22 -38.77 -6.19
N LEU A 158 -16.39 -37.84 -5.27
CA LEU A 158 -15.88 -36.48 -5.39
C LEU A 158 -14.58 -36.34 -4.60
N GLY A 159 -13.55 -35.76 -5.22
CA GLY A 159 -12.31 -35.42 -4.54
C GLY A 159 -12.54 -34.34 -3.49
N ALA A 160 -11.83 -34.42 -2.37
CA ALA A 160 -11.97 -33.50 -1.25
C ALA A 160 -11.89 -32.04 -1.73
N LEU A 161 -12.97 -31.28 -1.51
CA LEU A 161 -13.08 -29.79 -1.49
C LEU A 161 -14.50 -29.27 -1.85
N LEU A 162 -15.52 -30.12 -1.97
CA LEU A 162 -16.88 -29.63 -2.27
C LEU A 162 -17.67 -29.27 -1.01
N ARG A 163 -18.27 -28.07 -1.03
CA ARG A 163 -19.24 -27.66 0.01
C ARG A 163 -20.53 -28.46 -0.16
N CYS A 164 -21.26 -28.67 0.94
CA CYS A 164 -22.53 -29.41 0.91
C CYS A 164 -23.53 -28.84 -0.10
N ASP A 165 -23.62 -27.51 -0.21
CA ASP A 165 -24.53 -26.82 -1.12
C ASP A 165 -24.22 -27.12 -2.60
N ASP A 166 -22.95 -27.30 -2.94
CA ASP A 166 -22.47 -27.59 -4.28
C ASP A 166 -22.78 -29.04 -4.69
N ILE A 167 -22.76 -29.96 -3.71
CA ILE A 167 -23.16 -31.36 -3.89
C ILE A 167 -24.66 -31.47 -4.21
N GLU A 168 -25.49 -30.69 -3.52
CA GLU A 168 -26.93 -30.66 -3.76
C GLU A 168 -27.27 -30.06 -5.13
N ARG A 169 -26.58 -28.98 -5.53
CA ARG A 169 -26.74 -28.40 -6.88
C ARG A 169 -26.38 -29.41 -7.97
N LEU A 170 -25.22 -30.06 -7.87
CA LEU A 170 -24.80 -31.06 -8.86
C LEU A 170 -25.79 -32.23 -8.94
N ARG A 171 -26.32 -32.70 -7.81
CA ARG A 171 -27.36 -33.73 -7.78
C ARG A 171 -28.61 -33.27 -8.53
N ASN A 172 -29.09 -32.07 -8.24
CA ASN A 172 -30.29 -31.52 -8.85
C ASN A 172 -30.13 -31.32 -10.36
N ASP A 173 -28.97 -30.82 -10.80
CA ASP A 173 -28.68 -30.63 -12.22
C ASP A 173 -28.67 -31.96 -12.98
N LEU A 174 -27.99 -32.98 -12.45
CA LEU A 174 -27.97 -34.32 -13.05
C LEU A 174 -29.34 -34.99 -13.07
N GLN A 175 -30.11 -34.83 -11.99
CA GLN A 175 -31.47 -35.36 -11.89
C GLN A 175 -32.45 -34.64 -12.82
N SER A 176 -32.22 -33.35 -13.10
CA SER A 176 -33.02 -32.59 -14.07
C SER A 176 -32.80 -33.08 -15.50
N GLN A 177 -31.57 -33.46 -15.84
CA GLN A 177 -31.20 -33.97 -17.16
C GLN A 177 -31.58 -35.44 -17.35
N CYS A 178 -31.58 -36.23 -16.27
CA CYS A 178 -31.93 -37.63 -16.27
C CYS A 178 -32.87 -37.97 -15.10
N PRO A 179 -34.19 -37.72 -15.23
CA PRO A 179 -35.13 -37.86 -14.11
C PRO A 179 -35.26 -39.28 -13.56
N ASN A 180 -34.97 -40.28 -14.39
CA ASN A 180 -35.00 -41.70 -14.01
C ASN A 180 -33.65 -42.20 -13.45
N LEU A 181 -32.60 -41.38 -13.49
CA LEU A 181 -31.27 -41.77 -13.02
C LEU A 181 -31.15 -41.51 -11.52
N LYS A 182 -30.87 -42.56 -10.75
CA LYS A 182 -30.56 -42.43 -9.33
C LYS A 182 -29.10 -42.01 -9.16
N VAL A 183 -28.87 -40.76 -8.76
CA VAL A 183 -27.53 -40.21 -8.51
C VAL A 183 -27.15 -40.39 -7.04
N MET A 184 -26.11 -41.19 -6.79
CA MET A 184 -25.50 -41.33 -5.47
C MET A 184 -24.15 -40.63 -5.44
N ILE A 185 -23.99 -39.70 -4.51
CA ILE A 185 -22.73 -38.97 -4.32
C ILE A 185 -22.11 -39.44 -3.01
N LEU A 186 -20.89 -39.98 -3.10
CA LEU A 186 -20.13 -40.43 -1.92
C LEU A 186 -18.99 -39.44 -1.67
N PRO A 187 -18.88 -38.88 -0.44
CA PRO A 187 -17.71 -38.09 -0.07
C PRO A 187 -16.50 -39.03 -0.04
N TYR A 188 -15.41 -38.65 -0.73
CA TYR A 188 -14.15 -39.36 -0.58
C TYR A 188 -13.59 -38.99 0.80
N ALA A 189 -13.66 -39.92 1.74
CA ALA A 189 -12.86 -39.82 2.96
C ALA A 189 -11.41 -39.98 2.51
N VAL A 190 -10.66 -38.89 2.48
CA VAL A 190 -9.21 -38.99 2.46
C VAL A 190 -8.87 -39.54 3.84
N ASP A 191 -8.58 -40.84 3.93
CA ASP A 191 -7.82 -41.36 5.06
C ASP A 191 -6.48 -40.62 5.01
N ILE A 192 -6.37 -39.53 5.77
CA ILE A 192 -5.09 -38.92 6.09
C ILE A 192 -4.42 -39.93 7.00
N ALA A 193 -3.80 -40.94 6.41
CA ALA A 193 -2.79 -41.72 7.09
C ALA A 193 -1.70 -40.72 7.50
N ASN A 194 -1.69 -40.37 8.78
CA ASN A 194 -0.59 -39.67 9.42
C ASN A 194 0.64 -40.58 9.34
N ASP A 195 1.35 -40.54 8.21
CA ASP A 195 2.75 -40.99 8.16
C ASP A 195 3.56 -39.98 8.97
N THR A 196 3.65 -40.29 10.25
CA THR A 196 4.62 -39.72 11.17
C THR A 196 5.87 -40.60 11.06
N GLN A 197 6.85 -40.16 10.27
CA GLN A 197 8.25 -40.60 10.40
C GLN A 197 9.18 -39.40 10.25
#